data_AF-A0A329MHG9-F1
#
_entry.id   AF-A0A329MHG9-F1
#
_cell.length_a   1.000
_cell.length_b   1.000
_cell.length_c   1.000
_cell.angle_alpha   90.00
_cell.angle_beta   90.00
_cell.angle_gamma   90.00
#
_symmetry.space_group_name_H-M   'P 1'
#
loop_
_entity.id
_entity.type
_entity.pdbx_description
1 polymer ?
#
loop_
_entity_poly.entity_id
_entity_poly.type
_entity_poly.pdbx_seq_one_letter_code
_entity_poly.pdbx_strand_id
1 'polypeptide(L)' 'MEVKAGMHVWSTVFECNVDVVRVFKNTATIRTWGGWLMAGKTMTFRGQAIDTLQPRRQRAA' A
#
# COMPACT_ATOMS: atom_id res chain seq x y z
N MET A 1 -13.40 4.96 -4.54
CA MET A 1 -12.97 4.77 -3.14
C MET A 1 -12.07 5.92 -2.77
N GLU A 2 -12.31 6.61 -1.65
CA GLU A 2 -11.43 7.68 -1.18
C GLU A 2 -10.28 7.06 -0.36
N VAL A 3 -9.03 7.25 -0.79
CA VAL A 3 -7.84 6.75 -0.07
C VAL A 3 -7.39 7.78 0.96
N LYS A 4 -7.22 7.34 2.21
CA LYS A 4 -6.81 8.18 3.36
C LYS A 4 -5.61 7.57 4.06
N ALA A 5 -4.84 8.42 4.75
CA ALA A 5 -3.78 7.96 5.64
C ALA A 5 -4.38 7.08 6.76
N GLY A 6 -3.65 6.04 7.16
CA GLY A 6 -4.08 5.03 8.12
C GLY A 6 -4.89 3.88 7.53
N MET A 7 -5.24 3.92 6.23
CA MET A 7 -5.94 2.82 5.58
C MET A 7 -4.99 1.66 5.26
N HIS A 8 -5.52 0.44 5.39
CA HIS A 8 -4.87 -0.78 4.94
C HIS A 8 -5.53 -1.24 3.64
N VAL A 9 -4.76 -1.29 2.55
CA VAL A 9 -5.24 -1.45 1.17
C VAL A 9 -4.39 -2.44 0.40
N TRP A 10 -4.90 -2.97 -0.70
CA TRP A 10 -4.12 -3.79 -1.63
C TRP A 10 -3.41 -2.89 -2.64
N SER A 11 -2.10 -3.04 -2.80
CA SER A 11 -1.35 -2.42 -3.88
C SER A 11 -1.30 -3.38 -5.07
N THR A 12 -1.79 -2.93 -6.23
CA THR A 12 -1.63 -3.70 -7.48
C THR A 12 -0.20 -3.66 -8.01
N VAL A 13 0.62 -2.70 -7.57
CA VAL A 13 2.04 -2.56 -7.95
C VAL A 13 2.89 -3.58 -7.20
N PHE A 14 2.69 -3.73 -5.89
CA PHE A 14 3.47 -4.66 -5.06
C PHE A 14 2.80 -6.02 -4.89
N GLU A 15 1.58 -6.17 -5.42
CA GLU A 15 0.75 -7.36 -5.24
C GLU A 15 0.70 -7.83 -3.78
N CYS A 16 0.55 -6.88 -2.86
CA CYS A 16 0.45 -7.14 -1.43
C CYS A 16 -0.41 -6.09 -0.74
N ASN A 17 -0.84 -6.41 0.49
CA ASN A 17 -1.50 -5.42 1.33
C ASN A 17 -0.46 -4.47 1.95
N VAL A 18 -0.78 -3.18 1.97
CA VAL A 18 0.08 -2.06 2.41
C VAL A 18 -0.72 -1.09 3.26
N ASP A 19 -0.04 -0.31 4.09
CA ASP A 19 -0.64 0.83 4.78
C ASP A 19 -0.38 2.12 4.04
N VAL A 20 -1.37 3.01 4.03
CA VAL A 20 -1.21 4.37 3.55
C VAL A 20 -0.68 5.25 4.67
N VAL A 21 0.52 5.79 4.50
CA VAL A 21 1.17 6.67 5.48
C VAL A 21 0.77 8.13 5.26
N ARG A 22 0.70 8.56 4.00
CA ARG A 22 0.34 9.94 3.63
C ARG A 22 -0.33 9.94 2.26
N VAL A 23 -1.26 10.85 2.05
CA VAL A 23 -1.85 11.10 0.73
C VAL A 23 -1.48 12.52 0.31
N PHE A 24 -1.08 12.69 -0.95
CA PHE A 24 -0.80 13.98 -1.55
C PHE A 24 -1.26 14.00 -3.01
N LYS A 25 -2.24 14.85 -3.31
CA LYS A 25 -2.89 14.91 -4.63
C LYS A 25 -3.36 13.52 -5.08
N ASN A 26 -2.85 13.03 -6.21
CA ASN A 26 -3.16 11.74 -6.81
C ASN A 26 -2.18 10.62 -6.38
N THR A 27 -1.34 10.87 -5.37
CA THR A 27 -0.34 9.90 -4.90
C THR A 27 -0.47 9.61 -3.41
N ALA A 28 0.01 8.43 -3.00
CA ALA A 28 0.06 7.98 -1.63
C ALA A 28 1.46 7.48 -1.27
N THR A 29 1.99 7.94 -0.14
CA THR A 29 3.13 7.28 0.51
C THR A 29 2.59 6.06 1.22
N ILE A 30 3.17 4.89 0.93
CA ILE A 30 2.73 3.63 1.52
C ILE A 30 3.86 2.95 2.29
N ARG A 31 3.47 2.11 3.24
CA ARG A 31 4.33 1.20 3.99
C ARG A 31 3.89 -0.23 3.68
N THR A 32 4.84 -1.08 3.33
CA THR A 32 4.62 -2.51 3.08
C THR A 32 5.18 -3.32 4.24
N TRP A 33 4.50 -4.41 4.61
CA TRP A 33 4.86 -5.27 5.72
C TRP A 33 5.60 -6.51 5.21
N GLY A 34 6.73 -6.82 5.87
CA GLY A 34 7.66 -7.88 5.48
C GLY A 34 6.99 -9.25 5.39
N GLY A 35 7.14 -9.87 4.22
CA GLY A 35 6.49 -11.11 3.78
C GLY A 35 6.50 -11.20 2.25
N TRP A 36 6.43 -10.04 1.59
CA TRP A 36 6.56 -9.85 0.13
C TRP A 36 7.81 -9.05 -0.27
N LEU A 37 8.49 -8.46 0.72
CA LEU A 37 9.83 -7.89 0.61
C LEU A 37 10.78 -8.82 1.34
N MET A 38 11.90 -9.18 0.69
CA MET A 38 12.93 -10.04 1.28
C MET A 38 13.33 -9.57 2.68
N ALA A 39 13.66 -10.53 3.55
CA ALA A 39 13.96 -10.27 4.95
C ALA A 39 15.02 -9.16 5.12
N GLY A 40 14.73 -8.18 6.00
CA GLY A 40 15.65 -7.10 6.38
C GLY A 40 15.51 -5.79 5.60
N LYS A 41 14.48 -5.61 4.76
CA LYS A 41 14.29 -4.38 3.98
C LYS A 41 12.92 -3.74 4.19
N THR A 42 12.92 -2.50 4.67
CA THR A 42 11.78 -1.58 4.58
C THR A 42 11.95 -0.73 3.33
N MET A 43 10.97 -0.76 2.42
CA MET A 43 10.97 0.10 1.23
C MET A 43 9.85 1.14 1.38
N THR A 44 10.24 2.41 1.36
CA THR A 44 9.32 3.55 1.46
C THR A 44 9.25 4.24 0.11
N PHE A 45 8.11 4.17 -0.58
CA PHE A 45 7.88 4.93 -1.81
C PHE A 45 7.32 6.31 -1.49
N ARG A 46 7.96 7.36 -1.99
CA ARG A 46 7.38 8.71 -2.03
C ARG A 46 6.43 8.80 -3.22
N GLY A 47 5.25 8.19 -3.08
CA GLY A 47 4.13 8.37 -3.99
C GLY A 47 3.89 7.18 -4.93
N GLN A 48 2.87 6.39 -4.62
CA GLN A 48 2.19 5.46 -5.50
C GLN A 48 0.88 6.10 -5.98
N ALA A 49 0.51 5.94 -7.25
CA ALA A 49 -0.75 6.49 -7.77
C ALA A 49 -1.97 5.87 -7.07
N ILE A 50 -2.95 6.69 -6.70
CA ILE A 50 -4.10 6.26 -5.87
C ILE A 50 -4.97 5.21 -6.56
N ASP A 51 -5.09 5.26 -7.88
CA ASP A 51 -5.86 4.32 -8.71
C ASP A 51 -5.30 2.88 -8.68
N THR A 52 -4.03 2.73 -8.32
CA THR A 52 -3.38 1.42 -8.11
C THR A 52 -3.58 0.86 -6.69
N LEU A 53 -4.34 1.55 -5.84
CA LEU A 53 -4.71 1.11 -4.49
C LEU A 53 -6.16 0.65 -4.46
N GLN A 54 -6.37 -0.61 -4.10
CA GLN A 54 -7.67 -1.26 -4.06
C GLN A 54 -8.06 -1.62 -2.61
N PRO A 55 -9.34 -1.90 -2.32
CA PRO A 55 -9.72 -2.48 -1.05
C PRO A 55 -8.86 -3.69 -0.70
N ARG A 56 -8.51 -3.83 0.59
CA ARG A 56 -7.70 -4.93 1.11
C ARG A 56 -8.18 -6.28 0.56
N ARG A 57 -7.28 -7.09 0.02
CA ARG A 57 -7.58 -8.48 -0.31
C ARG A 57 -7.56 -9.30 0.98
N GLN A 58 -8.70 -9.89 1.34
CA GLN A 58 -8.73 -10.96 2.33
C GLN A 58 -8.18 -12.22 1.67
N ARG A 59 -7.27 -12.94 2.34
CA ARG A 59 -6.95 -14.31 1.93
C ARG A 59 -8.26 -15.09 2.02
N ALA A 60 -8.63 -15.83 0.97
CA ALA A 60 -9.64 -16.86 1.12
C ALA A 60 -9.16 -17.78 2.27
N ALA A 61 -10.05 -18.03 3.24
CA ALA A 61 -9.78 -18.91 4.37
C ALA A 61 -9.44 -20.32 3.91
#